data_AF-A0AAW1V7R5-F1
#
_entry.id   AF-A0AAW1V7R5-F1
#
_cell.length_a   1.000
_cell.length_b   1.000
_cell.length_c   1.000
_cell.angle_alpha   90.00
_cell.angle_beta   90.00
_cell.angle_gamma   90.00
#
_symmetry.space_group_name_H-M   'P 1'
#
loop_
_entity.id
_entity.type
_entity.pdbx_description
1 polymer ?
#
loop_
_entity_poly.entity_id
_entity_poly.type
_entity_poly.pdbx_seq_one_letter_code
_entity_poly.pdbx_strand_id
1 'polypeptide(L)'
;MGDMVRIAQIFLQIDANMKEMVQKLDNIAFELQEVKQEKNKLKKKRETQKGRIVKLERTIRTKNIIIKRIIDEELGRYKVNRTRPVLVKLLKENKKIKIMKNAKQLKGTEISIDEDLQKNVQEERRALIPQLKEARNKGHKAIIKYNK
;
A
#
# COMPACT_ATOMS: atom_id res chain seq x y z
N MET A 1 21.41 -56.42 60.79
CA MET A 1 21.09 -55.01 61.12
C MET A 1 21.57 -54.01 60.06
N GLY A 2 22.78 -54.15 59.49
CA GLY A 2 23.32 -53.19 58.50
C GLY A 2 22.50 -53.03 57.20
N ASP A 3 21.94 -54.10 56.65
CA ASP A 3 21.18 -54.01 55.38
C ASP A 3 19.83 -53.32 55.53
N MET A 4 19.13 -53.51 56.66
CA MET A 4 17.89 -52.79 56.95
C MET A 4 18.11 -51.28 57.08
N VAL A 5 19.24 -50.87 57.68
CA VAL A 5 19.60 -49.44 57.81
C VAL A 5 19.90 -48.82 56.44
N ARG A 6 20.60 -49.54 55.55
CA ARG A 6 20.83 -49.11 54.17
C ARG A 6 19.54 -48.97 53.37
N ILE A 7 18.64 -49.95 53.49
CA ILE A 7 17.33 -49.91 52.82
C ILE A 7 16.52 -48.70 53.31
N ALA A 8 16.50 -48.44 54.62
CA ALA A 8 15.82 -47.27 55.19
C ALA A 8 16.41 -45.93 54.69
N GLN A 9 17.74 -45.83 54.58
CA GLN A 9 18.41 -44.64 54.01
C GLN A 9 18.05 -44.43 52.54
N ILE A 10 17.96 -45.49 51.75
CA ILE A 10 17.53 -45.42 50.35
C ILE A 10 16.10 -44.88 50.25
N PHE A 11 15.18 -45.38 51.07
CA PHE A 11 13.80 -44.88 51.08
C PHE A 11 13.69 -43.42 51.50
N LEU A 12 14.47 -42.99 52.50
CA LEU A 12 14.53 -41.58 52.90
C LEU A 12 15.06 -40.68 51.78
N GLN A 13 16.09 -41.13 51.06
CA GLN A 13 16.64 -40.40 49.92
C GLN A 13 15.63 -40.31 48.77
N ILE A 14 14.90 -41.39 48.49
CA ILE A 14 13.84 -41.40 47.48
C ILE A 14 12.73 -40.41 47.86
N ASP A 15 12.29 -40.38 49.12
CA ASP A 15 11.26 -39.45 49.58
C ASP A 15 11.70 -37.98 49.49
N ALA A 16 12.95 -37.68 49.85
CA ALA A 16 13.53 -36.35 49.70
C ALA A 16 13.58 -35.91 48.23
N ASN A 17 14.05 -36.79 47.34
CA ASN A 17 14.10 -36.52 45.90
C ASN A 17 12.69 -36.34 45.30
N MET A 18 11.69 -37.12 45.75
CA MET A 18 10.31 -36.97 45.31
C MET A 18 9.73 -35.61 45.72
N LYS A 19 9.99 -35.15 46.96
CA LYS A 19 9.57 -33.82 47.42
C LYS A 19 10.19 -32.70 46.59
N GLU A 20 11.48 -32.80 46.29
CA GLU A 20 12.16 -31.81 45.44
C GLU A 20 11.60 -31.79 44.01
N MET A 21 11.27 -32.97 43.46
CA MET A 21 10.67 -33.08 42.14
C MET A 21 9.27 -32.45 42.07
N VAL A 22 8.44 -32.67 43.09
CA VAL A 22 7.11 -32.03 43.18
C VAL A 22 7.24 -30.52 43.20
N GLN A 23 8.16 -29.97 44.00
CA GLN A 23 8.39 -28.52 44.06
C GLN A 23 8.83 -27.93 42.71
N LYS A 24 9.68 -28.65 41.96
CA LYS A 24 10.09 -28.23 40.61
C LYS A 24 8.91 -28.26 39.63
N LEU A 25 8.03 -29.26 39.72
CA LEU A 25 6.84 -29.36 38.88
C LEU A 25 5.87 -28.20 39.13
N ASP A 26 5.66 -27.81 40.40
CA ASP A 26 4.80 -26.69 40.76
C ASP A 26 5.33 -25.36 40.21
N ASN A 27 6.64 -25.13 40.31
CA ASN A 27 7.28 -23.93 39.75
C ASN A 27 7.10 -23.87 38.22
N ILE A 28 7.33 -24.98 37.52
CA ILE A 28 7.14 -25.08 36.07
C ILE A 28 5.67 -24.82 35.69
N ALA A 29 4.72 -25.36 36.46
CA ALA A 29 3.29 -25.14 36.22
C ALA A 29 2.93 -23.65 36.32
N PHE A 30 3.49 -22.93 37.30
CA PHE A 30 3.31 -21.50 37.46
C PHE A 30 3.87 -20.71 36.28
N GLU A 31 5.13 -20.96 35.88
CA GLU A 31 5.77 -20.30 34.74
C GLU A 31 4.99 -20.54 33.43
N LEU A 32 4.53 -21.77 33.20
CA LEU A 32 3.71 -22.10 32.02
C LEU A 32 2.40 -21.32 31.99
N GLN A 33 1.79 -21.07 33.15
CA GLN A 33 0.57 -20.28 33.25
C GLN A 33 0.83 -18.81 32.88
N GLU A 34 1.93 -18.22 33.35
CA GLU A 34 2.32 -16.85 33.00
C GLU A 34 2.60 -16.71 31.51
N VAL A 35 3.40 -17.61 30.95
CA VAL A 35 3.73 -17.64 29.51
C VAL A 35 2.45 -17.76 28.66
N LYS A 36 1.48 -18.57 29.09
CA LYS A 36 0.19 -18.71 28.40
C LYS A 36 -0.61 -17.42 28.42
N GLN A 37 -0.62 -16.70 29.55
CA GLN A 37 -1.29 -15.40 29.64
C GLN A 37 -0.62 -14.36 28.73
N GLU A 38 0.70 -14.29 28.72
CA GLU A 38 1.45 -13.35 27.90
C GLU A 38 1.25 -13.62 26.40
N LYS A 39 1.30 -14.90 25.99
CA LYS A 39 1.00 -15.33 24.61
C LYS A 39 -0.38 -14.86 24.16
N ASN A 40 -1.39 -14.92 25.03
CA ASN A 40 -2.73 -14.46 24.69
C ASN A 40 -2.79 -12.93 24.53
N LYS A 41 -2.10 -12.17 25.40
CA LYS A 41 -1.97 -10.71 25.27
C LYS A 41 -1.29 -10.33 23.95
N LEU A 42 -0.19 -11.00 23.61
CA LEU A 42 0.55 -10.79 22.35
C LEU A 42 -0.30 -11.12 21.13
N LYS A 43 -1.05 -12.22 21.14
CA LYS A 43 -1.98 -12.58 20.05
C LYS A 43 -3.01 -11.46 19.80
N LYS A 44 -3.61 -10.92 20.86
CA LYS A 44 -4.57 -9.81 20.75
C LYS A 44 -3.92 -8.55 20.15
N LYS A 45 -2.73 -8.18 20.63
CA LYS A 45 -1.97 -7.04 20.07
C LYS A 45 -1.61 -7.24 18.59
N ARG A 46 -1.23 -8.46 18.20
CA ARG A 46 -0.92 -8.79 16.80
C ARG A 46 -2.14 -8.61 15.91
N GLU A 47 -3.31 -9.04 16.37
CA GLU A 47 -4.55 -8.95 15.58
C GLU A 47 -5.00 -7.50 15.38
N THR A 48 -4.89 -6.67 16.42
CA THR A 48 -5.17 -5.23 16.29
C THR A 48 -4.18 -4.53 15.35
N GLN A 49 -2.90 -4.87 15.41
CA GLN A 49 -1.88 -4.36 14.48
C GLN A 49 -2.17 -4.76 13.03
N LYS A 50 -2.54 -6.02 12.77
CA LYS A 50 -2.97 -6.46 11.44
C LYS A 50 -4.13 -5.63 10.90
N GLY A 51 -5.15 -5.38 11.72
CA GLY A 51 -6.27 -4.52 11.35
C GLY A 51 -5.84 -3.07 11.00
N ARG A 52 -4.87 -2.51 11.74
CA ARG A 52 -4.30 -1.18 11.44
C ARG A 52 -3.53 -1.18 10.12
N ILE A 53 -2.73 -2.21 9.86
CA ILE A 53 -1.96 -2.36 8.61
C ILE A 53 -2.91 -2.38 7.41
N VAL A 54 -3.96 -3.19 7.45
CA VAL A 54 -4.95 -3.26 6.35
C VAL A 54 -5.60 -1.91 6.09
N LYS A 55 -5.95 -1.16 7.15
CA LYS A 55 -6.50 0.20 7.01
C LYS A 55 -5.50 1.15 6.36
N LEU A 56 -4.25 1.16 6.82
CA LEU A 56 -3.19 2.00 6.26
C LEU A 56 -2.91 1.68 4.80
N GLU A 57 -2.81 0.40 4.44
CA GLU A 57 -2.64 -0.02 3.05
C GLU A 57 -3.80 0.43 2.16
N ARG A 58 -5.03 0.39 2.68
CA ARG A 58 -6.20 0.88 1.95
C ARG A 58 -6.09 2.39 1.70
N THR A 59 -5.67 3.16 2.71
CA THR A 59 -5.43 4.61 2.58
C THR A 59 -4.29 4.94 1.63
N ILE A 60 -3.18 4.22 1.70
CA ILE A 60 -2.04 4.38 0.79
C ILE A 60 -2.48 4.06 -0.65
N ARG A 61 -3.21 2.97 -0.86
CA ARG A 61 -3.79 2.62 -2.17
C ARG A 61 -4.77 3.67 -2.70
N THR A 62 -5.47 4.41 -1.84
CA THR A 62 -6.36 5.50 -2.29
C THR A 62 -5.61 6.80 -2.52
N LYS A 63 -4.48 7.05 -1.86
CA LYS A 63 -3.75 8.31 -1.93
C LYS A 63 -2.56 8.32 -2.90
N ASN A 64 -1.91 7.20 -3.18
CA ASN A 64 -0.71 7.19 -4.01
C ASN A 64 -0.98 7.60 -5.47
N ILE A 65 -0.16 8.54 -5.92
CA ILE A 65 0.06 8.96 -7.31
C ILE A 65 1.54 8.64 -7.54
N ILE A 66 1.88 7.83 -8.55
CA ILE A 66 3.27 7.58 -8.89
C ILE A 66 3.66 8.61 -9.95
N ILE A 67 4.37 9.65 -9.53
CA ILE A 67 4.93 10.62 -10.48
C ILE A 67 6.30 10.06 -10.89
N LYS A 68 6.34 9.36 -12.03
CA LYS A 68 7.62 9.00 -12.63
C LYS A 68 8.06 10.18 -13.48
N ARG A 69 9.10 10.91 -13.06
CA ARG A 69 9.78 11.80 -14.00
C ARG A 69 10.48 10.91 -15.02
N ILE A 70 9.85 10.76 -16.17
CA ILE A 70 10.44 10.04 -17.27
C ILE A 70 11.49 10.97 -17.89
N ILE A 71 12.77 10.63 -17.72
CA ILE A 71 13.89 11.23 -18.43
C ILE A 71 14.00 10.50 -19.77
N ASP A 72 12.93 10.45 -20.55
CA ASP A 72 13.00 9.79 -21.85
C ASP A 72 13.46 10.79 -22.89
N GLU A 73 14.47 10.37 -23.64
CA GLU A 73 14.86 10.91 -24.93
C GLU A 73 13.70 10.79 -25.95
N GLU A 74 12.71 9.93 -25.68
CA GLU A 74 11.51 9.69 -26.49
C GLU A 74 10.47 10.84 -26.47
N LEU A 75 10.49 11.73 -25.47
CA LEU A 75 9.64 12.93 -25.45
C LEU A 75 10.07 14.01 -26.46
N GLY A 76 11.11 13.71 -27.24
CA GLY A 76 11.66 14.57 -28.28
C GLY A 76 12.89 15.36 -27.83
N ARG A 77 13.58 15.94 -28.81
CA ARG A 77 14.79 16.73 -28.59
C ARG A 77 14.47 17.96 -27.73
N TYR A 78 15.41 18.32 -26.86
CA TYR A 78 15.36 19.58 -26.13
C TYR A 78 15.16 20.75 -27.10
N LYS A 79 14.24 21.66 -26.77
CA LYS A 79 14.03 22.91 -27.50
C LYS A 79 14.23 24.07 -26.53
N VAL A 80 15.09 25.02 -26.92
CA VAL A 80 15.28 26.28 -26.19
C VAL A 80 13.92 26.97 -26.08
N ASN A 81 13.61 27.50 -24.88
CA ASN A 81 12.33 28.14 -24.53
C ASN A 81 11.09 27.23 -24.52
N ARG A 82 11.24 25.91 -24.39
CA ARG A 82 10.11 25.02 -24.06
C ARG A 82 10.38 24.11 -22.87
N THR A 83 9.51 24.21 -21.87
CA THR A 83 9.47 23.27 -20.75
C THR A 83 9.06 21.89 -21.24
N ARG A 84 9.84 20.86 -20.89
CA ARG A 84 9.51 19.47 -21.24
C ARG A 84 8.25 19.03 -20.48
N PRO A 85 7.31 18.33 -21.13
CA PRO A 85 6.15 17.77 -20.44
C PRO A 85 6.60 16.67 -19.45
N VAL A 86 5.84 16.51 -18.38
CA VAL A 86 6.06 15.46 -17.37
C VAL A 86 5.00 14.38 -17.57
N LEU A 87 5.43 13.16 -17.89
CA LEU A 87 4.53 12.01 -17.93
C LEU A 87 4.20 11.56 -16.51
N VAL A 88 2.92 11.40 -16.20
CA VAL A 88 2.46 10.98 -14.87
C VAL A 88 1.72 9.66 -15.01
N LYS A 89 2.24 8.59 -14.39
CA LYS A 89 1.58 7.29 -14.38
C LYS A 89 0.70 7.13 -13.15
N LEU A 90 -0.60 7.13 -13.37
CA LEU A 90 -1.57 6.92 -12.30
C LEU A 90 -1.80 5.44 -12.07
N LEU A 91 -1.86 5.03 -10.80
CA LEU A 91 -2.18 3.66 -10.42
C LEU A 91 -3.65 3.29 -10.64
N LYS A 92 -4.53 4.30 -10.72
CA LYS A 92 -5.99 4.10 -10.78
C LYS A 92 -6.62 5.01 -11.83
N GLU A 93 -7.40 4.41 -12.73
CA GLU A 93 -8.12 5.12 -13.79
C GLU A 93 -9.11 6.15 -13.22
N ASN A 94 -9.81 5.84 -12.12
CA ASN A 94 -10.72 6.79 -11.48
C ASN A 94 -10.04 8.11 -11.06
N LYS A 95 -8.76 8.06 -10.69
CA LYS A 95 -8.00 9.29 -10.42
C LYS A 95 -7.68 10.04 -11.69
N LYS A 96 -7.30 9.34 -12.78
CA LYS A 96 -7.08 9.94 -14.10
C LYS A 96 -8.33 10.71 -14.51
N ILE A 97 -9.49 10.05 -14.50
CA ILE A 97 -10.78 10.67 -14.84
C ILE A 97 -11.06 11.91 -13.97
N LYS A 98 -10.84 11.82 -12.65
CA LYS A 98 -11.06 12.96 -11.74
C LYS A 98 -10.11 14.14 -12.04
N ILE A 99 -8.84 13.86 -12.32
CA ILE A 99 -7.84 14.87 -12.69
C ILE A 99 -8.23 15.52 -14.03
N MET A 100 -8.54 14.72 -15.06
CA MET A 100 -8.93 15.21 -16.39
C MET A 100 -10.21 16.06 -16.34
N LYS A 101 -11.20 15.69 -15.52
CA LYS A 101 -12.42 16.50 -15.31
C LYS A 101 -12.12 17.89 -14.73
N ASN A 102 -11.09 18.00 -13.89
CA ASN A 102 -10.67 19.24 -13.25
C ASN A 102 -9.60 20.00 -14.03
N ALA A 103 -8.93 19.39 -15.02
CA ALA A 103 -7.89 20.02 -15.83
C ALA A 103 -8.36 21.31 -16.52
N LYS A 104 -9.67 21.40 -16.86
CA LYS A 104 -10.27 22.63 -17.40
C LYS A 104 -10.16 23.86 -16.50
N GLN A 105 -9.94 23.67 -15.18
CA GLN A 105 -9.75 24.75 -14.22
C GLN A 105 -8.36 25.40 -14.33
N LEU A 106 -7.41 24.74 -15.03
CA LEU A 106 -6.07 25.27 -15.30
C LEU A 106 -6.06 26.28 -16.46
N LYS A 107 -7.18 26.52 -17.13
CA LYS A 107 -7.29 27.53 -18.19
C LYS A 107 -6.94 28.91 -17.62
N GLY A 108 -6.03 29.61 -18.30
CA GLY A 108 -5.50 30.91 -17.84
C GLY A 108 -4.20 30.78 -17.02
N THR A 109 -3.78 29.57 -16.67
CA THR A 109 -2.46 29.32 -16.09
C THR A 109 -1.46 28.88 -17.17
N GLU A 110 -0.17 28.83 -16.81
CA GLU A 110 0.90 28.33 -17.70
C GLU A 110 0.95 26.79 -17.78
N ILE A 111 0.09 26.09 -17.03
CA ILE A 111 0.11 24.63 -16.91
C ILE A 111 -1.07 24.04 -17.66
N SER A 112 -0.81 22.95 -18.38
CA SER A 112 -1.85 22.12 -19.00
C SER A 112 -1.66 20.66 -18.63
N ILE A 113 -2.77 19.93 -18.60
CA ILE A 113 -2.80 18.48 -18.40
C ILE A 113 -3.63 17.91 -19.55
N ASP A 114 -3.05 16.98 -20.30
CA ASP A 114 -3.73 16.24 -21.36
C ASP A 114 -3.40 14.75 -21.25
N GLU A 115 -4.16 13.93 -21.98
CA GLU A 115 -3.88 12.50 -22.05
C GLU A 115 -2.72 12.20 -22.99
N ASP A 116 -1.90 11.21 -22.60
CA ASP A 116 -0.90 10.63 -23.47
C ASP A 116 -1.58 9.66 -24.45
N LEU A 117 -1.79 10.13 -25.68
CA LEU A 117 -2.48 9.41 -26.74
C LEU A 117 -1.51 8.91 -27.80
N GLN A 118 -1.83 7.77 -28.42
CA GLN A 118 -1.09 7.27 -29.57
C GLN A 118 -1.11 8.27 -30.73
N LYS A 119 -0.04 8.28 -31.53
CA LYS A 119 0.21 9.28 -32.59
C LYS A 119 -0.92 9.37 -33.62
N ASN A 120 -1.45 8.23 -34.08
CA ASN A 120 -2.60 8.14 -34.98
C ASN A 120 -3.82 8.90 -34.40
N VAL A 121 -4.14 8.69 -33.13
CA VAL A 121 -5.27 9.36 -32.49
C VAL A 121 -5.02 10.86 -32.32
N GLN A 122 -3.78 11.26 -32.05
CA GLN A 122 -3.43 12.69 -32.01
C GLN A 122 -3.66 13.35 -33.38
N GLU A 123 -3.29 12.69 -34.47
CA GLU A 123 -3.45 13.18 -35.84
C GLU A 123 -4.92 13.29 -36.23
N GLU A 124 -5.73 12.26 -35.96
CA GLU A 124 -7.19 12.28 -36.14
C GLU A 124 -7.83 13.44 -35.37
N ARG A 125 -7.45 13.63 -34.11
CA ARG A 125 -7.94 14.75 -33.30
C ARG A 125 -7.56 16.10 -33.89
N ARG A 126 -6.32 16.26 -34.37
CA ARG A 126 -5.85 17.51 -34.99
C ARG A 126 -6.67 17.86 -36.22
N ALA A 127 -7.04 16.86 -37.03
CA ALA A 127 -7.89 17.06 -38.21
C ALA A 127 -9.31 17.56 -37.86
N LEU A 128 -9.83 17.23 -36.68
CA LEU A 128 -11.16 17.67 -36.21
C LEU A 128 -11.17 19.05 -35.55
N ILE A 129 -10.00 19.59 -35.15
CA ILE A 129 -9.90 20.89 -34.47
C ILE A 129 -10.51 22.05 -35.30
N PRO A 130 -10.29 22.16 -36.62
CA PRO A 130 -10.88 23.23 -37.43
C PRO A 130 -12.42 23.21 -37.38
N GLN A 131 -13.02 22.04 -37.61
CA GLN A 131 -14.48 21.88 -37.58
C GLN A 131 -15.06 22.18 -36.19
N LEU A 132 -14.36 21.74 -35.13
CA LEU A 132 -14.72 22.05 -33.74
C LEU A 132 -14.74 23.56 -33.49
N LYS A 133 -13.72 24.29 -33.97
CA LYS A 133 -13.64 25.75 -33.83
C LYS A 133 -14.75 26.44 -34.60
N GLU A 134 -14.99 26.03 -35.85
CA GLU A 134 -16.05 26.58 -36.68
C GLU A 134 -17.43 26.42 -36.04
N ALA A 135 -17.76 25.21 -35.56
CA ALA A 135 -19.02 24.94 -34.88
C ALA A 135 -19.17 25.79 -33.61
N ARG A 136 -18.10 25.97 -32.82
CA ARG A 136 -18.12 26.84 -31.63
C ARG A 136 -18.27 28.32 -31.97
N ASN A 137 -17.64 28.79 -33.04
CA ASN A 137 -17.78 30.16 -33.52
C ASN A 137 -19.20 30.46 -34.00
N LYS A 138 -19.89 29.46 -34.56
CA LYS A 138 -21.32 29.52 -34.91
C LYS A 138 -22.27 29.42 -33.70
N GLY A 139 -21.74 29.37 -32.48
CA GLY A 139 -22.52 29.28 -31.24
C GLY A 139 -22.94 27.87 -30.82
N HIS A 140 -22.48 26.82 -31.52
CA HIS A 140 -22.82 25.44 -31.15
C HIS A 140 -21.92 24.88 -30.05
N LYS A 141 -22.50 24.05 -29.18
CA LYS A 141 -21.75 23.27 -28.20
C LYS A 141 -21.14 22.03 -28.85
N ALA A 142 -19.87 22.12 -29.25
CA ALA A 142 -19.13 21.01 -29.85
C ALA A 142 -17.99 20.50 -28.95
N ILE A 143 -17.78 19.18 -28.94
CA ILE A 143 -16.73 18.47 -28.21
C ILE A 143 -16.13 17.34 -29.07
N ILE A 144 -14.85 17.03 -28.89
CA ILE A 144 -14.20 15.86 -29.51
C ILE A 144 -14.16 14.74 -28.47
N LYS A 145 -14.75 13.59 -28.76
CA LYS A 145 -14.75 12.40 -27.90
C LYS A 145 -13.81 11.34 -28.50
N TYR A 146 -13.22 10.51 -27.64
CA TYR A 146 -12.34 9.42 -28.10
C TYR A 146 -13.21 8.31 -28.70
N ASN A 147 -12.90 7.88 -29.92
CA ASN A 147 -13.65 6.87 -30.70
C ASN A 147 -15.12 7.27 -31.05
N LYS A 148 -15.26 8.43 -31.72
CA LYS A 148 -16.50 9.13 -32.13
C LYS A 148 -17.09 10.06 -31.07
#